data_AF-A0A7X9SLU6-F1
#
_entry.id   AF-A0A7X9SLU6-F1
#
_cell.length_a   1.000
_cell.length_b   1.000
_cell.length_c   1.000
_cell.angle_alpha   90.00
_cell.angle_beta   90.00
_cell.angle_gamma   90.00
#
_symmetry.space_group_name_H-M   'P 1'
#
loop_
_entity.id
_entity.type
_entity.pdbx_description
1 polymer ?
#
loop_
_entity_poly.entity_id
_entity_poly.type
_entity_poly.pdbx_seq_one_letter_code
_entity_poly.pdbx_strand_id
1 'polypeptide(L)'
;MNKNIRRIIALTLAISAFSTFSAITSNKNLNILTTAAYASSYSPSTGELKTLKVKTSSGDTLDLRDGYNGDKVKLSDDKEYYAKLTDDSDGIKIDSDVKGGDYIVRIFTSDKSDATAYKPGDEISLGKGDTTIYVRTYESLSDFRDSKDKKNDVTICKEEYKINIRKTKASSNEDGNQDSIYLDNIQLSKGNITFLKQRTSYDVKVDSSVDEIKITAKPDDESDRVRIDGDLVDSNDSYKKTVSLDNGKNEIKVKVTDDKDNQRTYTLNITRGSSSSNQDDVYLDDLTLSEGDIDFSKDDSNYDVDVDESVDKITVEAPPEDEDYLVTINGDEVKSNDDYKKKISLDKGENTIKVVVKDEINDKKRTYTLTVQRGKSKDNDDTQNSNSGSSNNTTTNPKSQWVQTSDGWKYYDENGNALRNSWFFDKDQKVYCYLDKNGLRVTGWFKDNSKWYYLNEKGAMLTGWQKVNDIWYLLGSDGAMFTGWYKETSTTQGGNAANSNNNDKDAENWYYLNSDGSMRTGWLSYDGKWYFFNANGTMQRGWLIDYNSKYYLTDDGTMAIGTKTINGKEYKFNSNGALII
;
A
#
# COMPACT_ATOMS: atom_id res chain seq x y z
N MET A 1 -16.01 -24.98 -65.98
CA MET A 1 -14.73 -24.26 -65.75
C MET A 1 -14.27 -24.62 -64.35
N ASN A 2 -13.36 -25.60 -64.20
CA ASN A 2 -11.91 -25.41 -63.99
C ASN A 2 -11.61 -24.42 -62.85
N LYS A 3 -10.78 -24.66 -61.83
CA LYS A 3 -9.98 -25.79 -61.30
C LYS A 3 -9.24 -25.10 -60.13
N ASN A 4 -9.18 -25.65 -58.91
CA ASN A 4 -7.98 -26.36 -58.47
C ASN A 4 -8.20 -27.01 -57.11
N ILE A 5 -7.77 -28.28 -57.06
CA ILE A 5 -7.82 -29.26 -55.99
C ILE A 5 -6.39 -29.38 -55.42
N ARG A 6 -6.29 -29.80 -54.14
CA ARG A 6 -5.36 -30.82 -53.54
C ARG A 6 -4.70 -30.28 -52.25
N ARG A 7 -4.69 -30.98 -51.12
CA ARG A 7 -4.46 -32.43 -50.91
C ARG A 7 -5.03 -32.95 -49.57
N ILE A 8 -5.46 -34.21 -49.62
CA ILE A 8 -5.91 -35.10 -48.54
C ILE A 8 -4.70 -35.89 -48.01
N ILE A 9 -4.66 -36.16 -46.69
CA ILE A 9 -4.16 -37.45 -46.16
C ILE A 9 -5.17 -37.93 -45.10
N ALA A 10 -5.97 -38.92 -45.49
CA ALA A 10 -6.75 -39.75 -44.60
C ALA A 10 -6.04 -41.11 -44.52
N LEU A 11 -5.79 -41.60 -43.31
CA LEU A 11 -5.32 -42.96 -43.08
C LEU A 11 -6.51 -43.80 -42.62
N THR A 12 -7.04 -44.60 -43.53
CA THR A 12 -7.99 -45.68 -43.26
C THR A 12 -7.24 -46.94 -42.83
N LEU A 13 -7.68 -47.56 -41.75
CA LEU A 13 -7.45 -48.98 -41.50
C LEU A 13 -8.80 -49.61 -41.14
N ALA A 14 -9.29 -50.41 -42.08
CA ALA A 14 -10.47 -51.26 -41.94
C ALA A 14 -10.01 -52.69 -41.67
N ILE A 15 -10.54 -53.32 -40.62
CA ILE A 15 -10.62 -54.78 -40.50
C ILE A 15 -12.06 -55.11 -40.08
N SER A 16 -12.79 -55.73 -40.99
CA SER A 16 -14.02 -56.50 -40.76
C SER A 16 -13.60 -57.98 -40.51
N ALA A 17 -14.33 -58.91 -39.86
CA ALA A 17 -15.74 -59.10 -39.57
C ALA A 17 -15.95 -60.30 -38.58
N PHE A 18 -17.21 -60.46 -38.08
CA PHE A 18 -17.88 -61.64 -37.46
C PHE A 18 -17.36 -62.15 -36.09
N SER A 19 -18.16 -62.59 -35.10
CA SER A 19 -19.55 -63.07 -34.99
C SER A 19 -20.06 -62.97 -33.53
N THR A 20 -21.39 -63.00 -33.36
CA THR A 20 -22.18 -63.07 -32.11
C THR A 20 -21.75 -64.14 -31.10
N PHE A 21 -21.73 -63.84 -29.78
CA PHE A 21 -22.52 -64.51 -28.70
C PHE A 21 -22.11 -64.03 -27.28
N SER A 22 -23.15 -63.78 -26.47
CA SER A 22 -23.27 -63.88 -25.00
C SER A 22 -22.42 -63.02 -24.03
N ALA A 23 -23.17 -62.40 -23.11
CA ALA A 23 -22.71 -61.67 -21.94
C ALA A 23 -21.87 -62.51 -20.98
N ILE A 24 -20.75 -61.94 -20.51
CA ILE A 24 -20.08 -62.31 -19.27
C ILE A 24 -19.62 -61.01 -18.59
N THR A 25 -19.95 -60.90 -17.31
CA THR A 25 -19.64 -59.78 -16.42
C THR A 25 -18.19 -59.78 -15.93
N SER A 26 -17.76 -58.58 -15.52
CA SER A 26 -16.80 -58.27 -14.44
C SER A 26 -15.34 -57.92 -14.79
N ASN A 27 -15.07 -56.63 -14.62
CA ASN A 27 -13.90 -56.00 -14.00
C ASN A 27 -12.48 -56.43 -14.42
N LYS A 28 -11.83 -55.56 -15.21
CA LYS A 28 -10.50 -54.99 -14.92
C LYS A 28 -10.25 -53.77 -15.81
N ASN A 29 -9.89 -52.66 -15.16
CA ASN A 29 -9.56 -51.37 -15.78
C ASN A 29 -8.46 -51.54 -16.85
N LEU A 30 -8.81 -51.37 -18.13
CA LEU A 30 -7.86 -51.03 -19.17
C LEU A 30 -7.54 -49.54 -19.04
N ASN A 31 -6.37 -49.22 -18.47
CA ASN A 31 -5.75 -47.92 -18.65
C ASN A 31 -5.25 -47.83 -20.10
N ILE A 32 -6.09 -47.31 -20.99
CA ILE A 32 -5.66 -46.85 -22.31
C ILE A 32 -4.93 -45.53 -22.07
N LEU A 33 -3.60 -45.59 -22.06
CA LEU A 33 -2.71 -44.43 -22.06
C LEU A 33 -3.01 -43.57 -23.29
N THR A 34 -3.88 -42.58 -23.13
CA THR A 34 -3.84 -41.37 -23.95
C THR A 34 -2.56 -40.64 -23.59
N THR A 35 -1.49 -40.91 -24.35
CA THR A 35 -0.30 -40.08 -24.29
C THR A 35 -0.74 -38.68 -24.74
N ALA A 36 -0.82 -37.74 -23.80
CA ALA A 36 -1.14 -36.36 -24.11
C ALA A 36 -0.16 -35.88 -25.18
N ALA A 37 -0.69 -35.50 -26.35
CA ALA A 37 0.09 -34.84 -27.38
C ALA A 37 0.74 -33.61 -26.74
N TYR A 38 2.06 -33.51 -26.87
CA TYR A 38 2.84 -32.38 -26.36
C TYR A 38 2.18 -31.07 -26.80
N ALA A 39 1.59 -30.35 -25.83
CA ALA A 39 1.22 -28.96 -26.02
C ALA A 39 2.46 -28.22 -26.50
N SER A 40 2.38 -27.57 -27.67
CA SER A 40 3.43 -26.65 -28.10
C SER A 40 3.64 -25.66 -26.95
N SER A 41 4.85 -25.64 -26.38
CA SER A 41 5.17 -24.73 -25.29
C SER A 41 5.00 -23.31 -25.79
N TYR A 42 3.99 -22.60 -25.28
CA TYR A 42 3.77 -21.20 -25.54
C TYR A 42 5.10 -20.43 -25.46
N SER A 43 5.41 -19.70 -26.52
CA SER A 43 6.67 -18.98 -26.69
C SER A 43 6.31 -17.55 -27.06
N PRO A 44 6.20 -16.64 -26.06
CA PRO A 44 5.68 -15.31 -26.29
C PRO A 44 6.50 -14.56 -27.34
N SER A 45 5.85 -13.74 -28.14
CA SER A 45 6.48 -12.74 -29.01
C SER A 45 6.82 -11.47 -28.22
N THR A 46 7.65 -10.59 -28.78
CA THR A 46 7.91 -9.28 -28.16
C THR A 46 6.59 -8.50 -28.03
N GLY A 47 6.28 -8.01 -26.83
CA GLY A 47 5.03 -7.35 -26.47
C GLY A 47 3.97 -8.26 -25.85
N GLU A 48 4.16 -9.58 -25.89
CA GLU A 48 3.25 -10.55 -25.27
C GLU A 48 3.66 -10.87 -23.82
N LEU A 49 2.68 -11.25 -23.00
CA LEU A 49 2.93 -11.71 -21.63
C LEU A 49 3.85 -12.94 -21.62
N LYS A 50 4.87 -12.89 -20.77
CA LYS A 50 5.74 -14.02 -20.43
C LYS A 50 5.18 -14.81 -19.25
N THR A 51 4.53 -14.13 -18.31
CA THR A 51 3.94 -14.74 -17.13
C THR A 51 2.56 -14.13 -16.87
N LEU A 52 1.64 -14.95 -16.33
CA LEU A 52 0.36 -14.50 -15.81
C LEU A 52 -0.01 -15.36 -14.61
N LYS A 53 -0.04 -14.76 -13.43
CA LYS A 53 -0.45 -15.40 -12.17
C LYS A 53 -1.54 -14.57 -11.54
N VAL A 54 -2.70 -15.18 -11.35
CA VAL A 54 -3.80 -14.57 -10.61
C VAL A 54 -3.77 -15.16 -9.21
N LYS A 55 -3.76 -14.28 -8.20
CA LYS A 55 -3.79 -14.64 -6.79
C LYS A 55 -5.01 -14.01 -6.14
N THR A 56 -5.46 -14.56 -5.03
CA THR A 56 -6.41 -13.91 -4.11
C THR A 56 -5.71 -12.75 -3.41
N SER A 57 -6.46 -11.84 -2.79
CA SER A 57 -5.86 -10.76 -1.98
C SER A 57 -4.98 -11.30 -0.83
N SER A 58 -5.30 -12.49 -0.30
CA SER A 58 -4.54 -13.20 0.74
C SER A 58 -3.25 -13.87 0.20
N GLY A 59 -3.08 -13.91 -1.12
CA GLY A 59 -1.86 -14.40 -1.79
C GLY A 59 -1.95 -15.81 -2.38
N ASP A 60 -3.08 -16.51 -2.22
CA ASP A 60 -3.27 -17.86 -2.75
C ASP A 60 -3.42 -17.82 -4.28
N THR A 61 -2.74 -18.71 -5.00
CA THR A 61 -2.79 -18.72 -6.47
C THR A 61 -4.07 -19.37 -6.99
N LEU A 62 -4.76 -18.70 -7.89
CA LEU A 62 -5.92 -19.22 -8.60
C LEU A 62 -5.50 -19.95 -9.88
N ASP A 63 -6.19 -21.05 -10.18
CA ASP A 63 -6.03 -21.78 -11.44
C ASP A 63 -6.67 -21.02 -12.60
N LEU A 64 -5.90 -20.77 -13.66
CA LEU A 64 -6.44 -20.34 -14.96
C LEU A 64 -7.08 -21.52 -15.69
N ARG A 65 -8.22 -21.28 -16.33
CA ARG A 65 -9.02 -22.29 -17.04
C ARG A 65 -9.52 -21.79 -18.39
N ASP A 66 -9.87 -22.69 -19.30
CA ASP A 66 -10.53 -22.41 -20.60
C ASP A 66 -12.07 -22.26 -20.49
N GLY A 67 -12.55 -22.08 -19.26
CA GLY A 67 -13.95 -21.88 -18.91
C GLY A 67 -14.13 -22.04 -17.41
N TYR A 68 -15.23 -21.53 -16.84
CA TYR A 68 -15.46 -21.64 -15.38
C TYR A 68 -15.45 -23.09 -14.87
N ASN A 69 -15.89 -24.04 -15.69
CA ASN A 69 -15.88 -25.49 -15.39
C ASN A 69 -14.93 -26.26 -16.31
N GLY A 70 -14.06 -25.54 -17.02
CA GLY A 70 -13.10 -26.10 -17.96
C GLY A 70 -11.82 -26.61 -17.29
N ASP A 71 -10.91 -27.09 -18.13
CA ASP A 71 -9.64 -27.64 -17.70
C ASP A 71 -8.66 -26.54 -17.30
N LYS A 72 -7.68 -26.89 -16.45
CA LYS A 72 -6.62 -25.95 -16.07
C LYS A 72 -5.72 -25.71 -17.28
N VAL A 73 -5.55 -24.44 -17.65
CA VAL A 73 -4.69 -24.03 -18.77
C VAL A 73 -3.50 -23.23 -18.29
N LYS A 74 -2.52 -23.09 -19.17
CA LYS A 74 -1.39 -22.17 -19.03
C LYS A 74 -1.58 -21.03 -20.03
N LEU A 75 -0.78 -19.98 -19.87
CA LEU A 75 -0.68 -18.89 -20.84
C LEU A 75 -0.46 -19.46 -22.26
N SER A 76 -1.28 -18.99 -23.20
CA SER A 76 -1.35 -19.40 -24.60
C SER A 76 -1.74 -18.21 -25.50
N ASP A 77 -1.79 -18.47 -26.80
CA ASP A 77 -2.21 -17.51 -27.82
C ASP A 77 -3.72 -17.15 -27.75
N ASP A 78 -4.53 -17.91 -27.00
CA ASP A 78 -5.97 -17.69 -26.89
C ASP A 78 -6.32 -16.45 -26.05
N LYS A 79 -5.38 -15.98 -25.21
CA LYS A 79 -5.42 -14.74 -24.41
C LYS A 79 -6.66 -14.52 -23.52
N GLU A 80 -7.58 -15.49 -23.47
CA GLU A 80 -8.77 -15.49 -22.63
C GLU A 80 -8.72 -16.61 -21.60
N TYR A 81 -8.95 -16.26 -20.34
CA TYR A 81 -8.85 -17.17 -19.21
C TYR A 81 -10.03 -17.01 -18.25
N TYR A 82 -10.27 -18.04 -17.46
CA TYR A 82 -11.32 -18.09 -16.46
C TYR A 82 -10.75 -18.50 -15.12
N ALA A 83 -11.19 -17.87 -14.03
CA ALA A 83 -10.88 -18.29 -12.67
C ALA A 83 -12.09 -18.12 -11.74
N LYS A 84 -12.10 -18.89 -10.65
CA LYS A 84 -13.14 -18.82 -9.62
C LYS A 84 -12.52 -18.36 -8.31
N LEU A 85 -13.09 -17.32 -7.73
CA LEU A 85 -12.79 -16.84 -6.39
C LEU A 85 -13.85 -17.40 -5.42
N THR A 86 -13.49 -18.50 -4.75
CA THR A 86 -14.40 -19.30 -3.91
C THR A 86 -14.20 -19.09 -2.41
N ASP A 87 -13.12 -18.43 -2.03
CA ASP A 87 -12.88 -17.98 -0.67
C ASP A 87 -13.66 -16.69 -0.38
N ASP A 88 -13.49 -16.20 0.84
CA ASP A 88 -14.00 -14.92 1.32
C ASP A 88 -13.06 -13.74 0.99
N SER A 89 -12.12 -13.92 0.06
CA SER A 89 -11.20 -12.86 -0.32
C SER A 89 -11.96 -11.66 -0.89
N ASP A 90 -11.54 -10.46 -0.51
CA ASP A 90 -12.14 -9.23 -1.00
C ASP A 90 -11.82 -8.96 -2.48
N GLY A 91 -10.84 -9.65 -3.06
CA GLY A 91 -10.39 -9.42 -4.43
C GLY A 91 -9.29 -10.35 -4.91
N ILE A 92 -8.50 -9.86 -5.86
CA ILE A 92 -7.37 -10.57 -6.46
C ILE A 92 -6.14 -9.67 -6.57
N LYS A 93 -4.99 -10.30 -6.82
CA LYS A 93 -3.74 -9.67 -7.30
C LYS A 93 -3.34 -10.35 -8.59
N ILE A 94 -2.84 -9.59 -9.56
CA ILE A 94 -2.35 -10.16 -10.82
C ILE A 94 -0.87 -9.84 -10.95
N ASP A 95 -0.03 -10.88 -10.91
CA ASP A 95 1.39 -10.75 -11.22
C ASP A 95 1.60 -11.18 -12.68
N SER A 96 2.22 -10.32 -13.48
CA SER A 96 2.43 -10.57 -14.89
C SER A 96 3.64 -9.82 -15.41
N ASP A 97 4.47 -10.51 -16.19
CA ASP A 97 5.61 -9.96 -16.89
C ASP A 97 5.35 -10.00 -18.39
N VAL A 98 5.92 -9.05 -19.13
CA VAL A 98 5.86 -8.98 -20.59
C VAL A 98 7.23 -9.28 -21.20
N LYS A 99 7.25 -9.86 -22.40
CA LYS A 99 8.48 -10.11 -23.15
C LYS A 99 8.88 -8.87 -23.94
N GLY A 100 10.09 -8.37 -23.70
CA GLY A 100 10.64 -7.18 -24.35
C GLY A 100 11.11 -6.20 -23.28
N GLY A 101 12.24 -5.52 -23.51
CA GLY A 101 12.93 -4.76 -22.46
C GLY A 101 12.10 -3.60 -21.89
N ASP A 102 11.56 -2.77 -22.77
CA ASP A 102 10.87 -1.54 -22.35
C ASP A 102 9.35 -1.73 -22.16
N TYR A 103 8.82 -2.91 -22.50
CA TYR A 103 7.40 -3.16 -22.45
C TYR A 103 6.91 -3.21 -21.00
N ILE A 104 5.71 -2.67 -20.76
CA ILE A 104 5.08 -2.68 -19.43
C ILE A 104 3.71 -3.37 -19.48
N VAL A 105 3.18 -3.71 -18.30
CA VAL A 105 1.83 -4.24 -18.11
C VAL A 105 0.99 -3.28 -17.28
N ARG A 106 -0.27 -3.10 -17.67
CA ARG A 106 -1.31 -2.44 -16.86
C ARG A 106 -2.58 -3.29 -16.86
N ILE A 107 -3.26 -3.31 -15.72
CA ILE A 107 -4.46 -4.12 -15.50
C ILE A 107 -5.66 -3.18 -15.34
N PHE A 108 -6.83 -3.57 -15.82
CA PHE A 108 -8.06 -2.78 -15.79
C PHE A 108 -9.25 -3.66 -15.43
N THR A 109 -10.20 -3.10 -14.70
CA THR A 109 -11.48 -3.76 -14.34
C THR A 109 -12.61 -3.45 -15.32
N SER A 110 -12.33 -2.67 -16.37
CA SER A 110 -13.26 -2.28 -17.42
C SER A 110 -12.54 -2.15 -18.76
N ASP A 111 -13.27 -2.38 -19.85
CA ASP A 111 -12.83 -2.17 -21.23
C ASP A 111 -12.90 -0.71 -21.69
N LYS A 112 -13.47 0.19 -20.88
CA LYS A 112 -13.63 1.61 -21.23
C LYS A 112 -12.28 2.30 -21.48
N SER A 113 -12.30 3.32 -22.34
CA SER A 113 -11.14 4.11 -22.76
C SER A 113 -10.56 5.00 -21.65
N ASP A 114 -11.35 5.28 -20.63
CA ASP A 114 -11.00 6.09 -19.46
C ASP A 114 -10.80 5.24 -18.17
N ALA A 115 -10.69 3.91 -18.32
CA ALA A 115 -10.55 3.01 -17.17
C ALA A 115 -9.26 3.27 -16.37
N THR A 116 -9.39 3.24 -15.04
CA THR A 116 -8.26 3.34 -14.12
C THR A 116 -7.36 2.12 -14.24
N ALA A 117 -6.05 2.37 -14.39
CA ALA A 117 -5.03 1.34 -14.48
C ALA A 117 -4.58 0.86 -13.10
N TYR A 118 -4.20 -0.41 -13.01
CA TYR A 118 -3.47 -1.01 -11.90
C TYR A 118 -2.12 -1.55 -12.38
N LYS A 119 -1.14 -1.59 -11.48
CA LYS A 119 0.15 -2.24 -11.71
C LYS A 119 0.06 -3.74 -11.39
N PRO A 120 0.92 -4.59 -11.99
CA PRO A 120 1.09 -5.95 -11.53
C PRO A 120 1.39 -6.01 -10.03
N GLY A 121 0.72 -6.90 -9.31
CA GLY A 121 0.83 -7.05 -7.86
C GLY A 121 -0.13 -6.18 -7.04
N ASP A 122 -0.72 -5.13 -7.63
CA ASP A 122 -1.73 -4.31 -6.96
C ASP A 122 -2.94 -5.16 -6.55
N GLU A 123 -3.55 -4.78 -5.44
CA GLU A 123 -4.79 -5.40 -4.97
C GLU A 123 -6.00 -4.83 -5.70
N ILE A 124 -6.76 -5.72 -6.34
CA ILE A 124 -7.97 -5.40 -7.10
C ILE A 124 -9.16 -5.98 -6.34
N SER A 125 -9.89 -5.13 -5.63
CA SER A 125 -11.15 -5.55 -5.00
C SER A 125 -12.16 -6.01 -6.06
N LEU A 126 -12.88 -7.09 -5.79
CA LEU A 126 -13.92 -7.63 -6.68
C LEU A 126 -15.23 -7.79 -5.92
N GLY A 127 -16.33 -7.45 -6.58
CA GLY A 127 -17.67 -7.72 -6.07
C GLY A 127 -18.10 -9.17 -6.34
N LYS A 128 -19.10 -9.69 -5.60
CA LYS A 128 -19.75 -10.97 -5.94
C LYS A 128 -20.30 -10.95 -7.36
N GLY A 129 -20.13 -12.05 -8.08
CA GLY A 129 -20.57 -12.20 -9.47
C GLY A 129 -19.40 -12.36 -10.43
N ASP A 130 -19.66 -12.06 -11.69
CA ASP A 130 -18.68 -12.21 -12.77
C ASP A 130 -18.04 -10.83 -13.05
N THR A 131 -16.72 -10.78 -13.09
CA THR A 131 -15.94 -9.59 -13.44
C THR A 131 -14.92 -9.97 -14.52
N THR A 132 -14.81 -9.16 -15.56
CA THR A 132 -13.76 -9.34 -16.58
C THR A 132 -12.62 -8.38 -16.27
N ILE A 133 -11.41 -8.92 -16.13
CA ILE A 133 -10.18 -8.16 -15.96
C ILE A 133 -9.44 -8.13 -17.29
N TYR A 134 -8.99 -6.95 -17.68
CA TYR A 134 -8.23 -6.70 -18.90
C TYR A 134 -6.78 -6.46 -18.51
N VAL A 135 -5.88 -7.32 -18.98
CA VAL A 135 -4.43 -7.15 -18.80
C VAL A 135 -3.85 -6.70 -20.12
N ARG A 136 -3.35 -5.48 -20.18
CA ARG A 136 -2.85 -4.84 -21.40
C ARG A 136 -1.35 -4.61 -21.33
N THR A 137 -0.67 -4.78 -22.44
CA THR A 137 0.76 -4.48 -22.58
C THR A 137 0.98 -3.20 -23.39
N TYR A 138 2.01 -2.43 -23.07
CA TYR A 138 2.38 -1.20 -23.80
C TYR A 138 3.86 -1.26 -24.14
N GLU A 139 4.29 -0.63 -25.24
CA GLU A 139 5.69 -0.69 -25.69
C GLU A 139 6.64 0.00 -24.72
N SER A 140 6.15 1.00 -23.99
CA SER A 140 6.86 1.69 -22.93
C SER A 140 5.89 2.35 -21.96
N LEU A 141 6.42 2.84 -20.83
CA LEU A 141 5.67 3.71 -19.93
C LEU A 141 5.25 5.03 -20.61
N SER A 142 6.11 5.58 -21.47
CA SER A 142 5.78 6.79 -22.27
C SER A 142 4.62 6.54 -23.23
N ASP A 143 4.54 5.34 -23.83
CA ASP A 143 3.44 4.97 -24.72
C ASP A 143 2.11 4.85 -23.96
N PHE A 144 2.13 4.29 -22.75
CA PHE A 144 0.95 4.25 -21.88
C PHE A 144 0.48 5.67 -21.52
N ARG A 145 1.40 6.56 -21.14
CA ARG A 145 1.10 7.98 -20.85
C ARG A 145 0.50 8.68 -22.06
N ASP A 146 1.06 8.47 -23.25
CA ASP A 146 0.51 9.04 -24.48
C ASP A 146 -0.91 8.53 -24.77
N SER A 147 -1.17 7.24 -24.56
CA SER A 147 -2.51 6.67 -24.67
C SER A 147 -3.49 7.27 -23.64
N LYS A 148 -3.09 7.39 -22.38
CA LYS A 148 -3.93 7.93 -21.30
C LYS A 148 -4.15 9.44 -21.41
N ASP A 149 -3.08 10.22 -21.48
CA ASP A 149 -3.15 11.67 -21.25
C ASP A 149 -3.30 12.48 -22.54
N LYS A 150 -2.70 12.01 -23.65
CA LYS A 150 -2.80 12.70 -24.95
C LYS A 150 -3.98 12.21 -25.78
N LYS A 151 -4.22 10.89 -25.79
CA LYS A 151 -5.30 10.28 -26.59
C LYS A 151 -6.58 10.04 -25.79
N ASN A 152 -6.53 10.10 -24.46
CA ASN A 152 -7.66 9.80 -23.58
C ASN A 152 -8.29 8.43 -23.87
N ASP A 153 -7.44 7.45 -24.20
CA ASP A 153 -7.84 6.11 -24.56
C ASP A 153 -6.79 5.07 -24.17
N VAL A 154 -6.98 4.46 -23.00
CA VAL A 154 -6.12 3.40 -22.49
C VAL A 154 -6.26 2.08 -23.25
N THR A 155 -7.23 1.92 -24.16
CA THR A 155 -7.37 0.69 -24.97
C THR A 155 -6.34 0.60 -26.09
N ILE A 156 -5.68 1.72 -26.42
CA ILE A 156 -4.58 1.78 -27.38
C ILE A 156 -3.33 1.15 -26.75
N CYS A 157 -3.21 -0.16 -26.92
CA CYS A 157 -2.19 -1.03 -26.33
C CYS A 157 -1.61 -2.00 -27.37
N LYS A 158 -0.59 -2.77 -26.97
CA LYS A 158 0.07 -3.75 -27.84
C LYS A 158 -0.69 -5.07 -27.87
N GLU A 159 -0.99 -5.62 -26.70
CA GLU A 159 -1.74 -6.86 -26.52
C GLU A 159 -2.76 -6.69 -25.40
N GLU A 160 -3.89 -7.39 -25.51
CA GLU A 160 -4.91 -7.46 -24.48
C GLU A 160 -5.23 -8.92 -24.14
N TYR A 161 -5.27 -9.21 -22.84
CA TYR A 161 -5.65 -10.50 -22.28
C TYR A 161 -6.90 -10.31 -21.40
N LYS A 162 -7.82 -11.26 -21.45
CA LYS A 162 -9.06 -11.22 -20.67
C LYS A 162 -9.08 -12.32 -19.63
N ILE A 163 -9.40 -11.95 -18.40
CA ILE A 163 -9.50 -12.88 -17.29
C ILE A 163 -10.88 -12.73 -16.67
N ASN A 164 -11.75 -13.71 -16.94
CA ASN A 164 -13.10 -13.78 -16.44
C ASN A 164 -13.09 -14.40 -15.04
N ILE A 165 -13.30 -13.57 -14.02
CA ILE A 165 -13.31 -13.97 -12.61
C ILE A 165 -14.75 -14.11 -12.13
N ARG A 166 -15.10 -15.29 -11.61
CA ARG A 166 -16.37 -15.49 -10.89
C ARG A 166 -16.13 -15.54 -9.40
N LYS A 167 -16.59 -14.52 -8.68
CA LYS A 167 -16.60 -14.48 -7.22
C LYS A 167 -17.94 -14.98 -6.69
N THR A 168 -17.92 -16.07 -5.94
CA THR A 168 -19.17 -16.72 -5.48
C THR A 168 -19.65 -16.26 -4.10
N LYS A 169 -18.77 -15.67 -3.30
CA LYS A 169 -19.06 -15.18 -1.94
C LYS A 169 -18.98 -13.65 -1.93
N ALA A 170 -19.88 -13.02 -1.16
CA ALA A 170 -19.85 -11.58 -0.94
C ALA A 170 -18.67 -11.21 0.00
N SER A 171 -18.01 -10.08 -0.24
CA SER A 171 -16.99 -9.53 0.66
C SER A 171 -17.60 -8.88 1.91
N SER A 172 -16.75 -8.59 2.90
CA SER A 172 -17.12 -7.86 4.13
C SER A 172 -17.74 -6.47 3.86
N ASN A 173 -17.40 -5.87 2.72
CA ASN A 173 -17.85 -4.54 2.29
C ASN A 173 -19.07 -4.56 1.35
N GLU A 174 -19.71 -5.73 1.19
CA GLU A 174 -20.97 -5.90 0.46
C GLU A 174 -22.11 -6.14 1.46
N ASP A 175 -23.21 -5.41 1.30
CA ASP A 175 -24.43 -5.66 2.07
C ASP A 175 -25.41 -6.51 1.24
N GLY A 176 -25.39 -7.82 1.48
CA GLY A 176 -26.27 -8.79 0.83
C GLY A 176 -27.75 -8.68 1.22
N ASN A 177 -28.10 -7.81 2.17
CA ASN A 177 -29.50 -7.56 2.56
C ASN A 177 -30.16 -6.45 1.74
N GLN A 178 -29.42 -5.76 0.87
CA GLN A 178 -29.93 -4.68 0.03
C GLN A 178 -30.52 -5.21 -1.28
N ASP A 179 -31.48 -4.46 -1.82
CA ASP A 179 -32.18 -4.86 -3.04
C ASP A 179 -31.25 -4.86 -4.27
N SER A 180 -31.63 -5.60 -5.30
CA SER A 180 -30.86 -5.73 -6.56
C SER A 180 -31.04 -4.53 -7.50
N ILE A 181 -30.94 -3.32 -6.95
CA ILE A 181 -30.94 -2.04 -7.64
C ILE A 181 -29.55 -1.42 -7.54
N TYR A 182 -29.02 -0.81 -8.61
CA TYR A 182 -27.61 -0.45 -8.71
C TYR A 182 -27.38 0.95 -9.29
N LEU A 183 -26.21 1.50 -9.00
CA LEU A 183 -25.67 2.61 -9.77
C LEU A 183 -24.87 2.03 -10.95
N ASP A 184 -24.85 2.72 -12.08
CA ASP A 184 -23.90 2.47 -13.17
C ASP A 184 -22.49 2.95 -12.78
N ASN A 185 -22.40 4.07 -12.08
CA ASN A 185 -21.14 4.72 -11.72
C ASN A 185 -21.25 5.49 -10.40
N ILE A 186 -20.14 5.53 -9.66
CA ILE A 186 -19.81 6.61 -8.72
C ILE A 186 -18.45 7.19 -9.11
N GLN A 187 -18.35 8.51 -9.25
CA GLN A 187 -17.12 9.25 -9.53
C GLN A 187 -16.94 10.42 -8.56
N LEU A 188 -15.70 10.69 -8.21
CA LEU A 188 -15.30 11.78 -7.32
C LEU A 188 -14.42 12.79 -8.06
N SER A 189 -14.55 14.08 -7.74
CA SER A 189 -13.61 15.09 -8.25
C SER A 189 -12.23 15.05 -7.62
N LYS A 190 -12.09 14.40 -6.46
CA LYS A 190 -10.86 14.24 -5.67
C LYS A 190 -10.89 12.90 -4.94
N GLY A 191 -9.74 12.24 -4.84
CA GLY A 191 -9.67 10.87 -4.32
C GLY A 191 -10.19 9.84 -5.33
N ASN A 192 -9.68 8.61 -5.21
CA ASN A 192 -9.96 7.56 -6.18
C ASN A 192 -10.98 6.56 -5.62
N ILE A 193 -11.97 6.23 -6.44
CA ILE A 193 -12.89 5.11 -6.20
C ILE A 193 -12.87 4.22 -7.44
N THR A 194 -12.69 2.91 -7.20
CA THR A 194 -13.02 1.89 -8.18
C THR A 194 -14.43 1.39 -7.89
N PHE A 195 -15.41 1.90 -8.63
CA PHE A 195 -16.79 1.55 -8.41
C PHE A 195 -17.06 0.09 -8.78
N LEU A 196 -17.67 -0.65 -7.84
CA LEU A 196 -18.15 -2.01 -8.04
C LEU A 196 -19.62 -2.05 -7.62
N LYS A 197 -20.53 -2.42 -8.53
CA LYS A 197 -21.99 -2.37 -8.30
C LYS A 197 -22.42 -3.03 -6.98
N GLN A 198 -21.78 -4.12 -6.57
CA GLN A 198 -22.12 -4.83 -5.33
C GLN A 198 -21.51 -4.23 -4.06
N ARG A 199 -20.40 -3.48 -4.16
CA ARG A 199 -19.69 -2.91 -3.02
C ARG A 199 -20.47 -1.71 -2.50
N THR A 200 -20.87 -1.75 -1.23
CA THR A 200 -21.71 -0.72 -0.60
C THR A 200 -20.93 0.18 0.35
N SER A 201 -19.64 -0.05 0.58
CA SER A 201 -18.78 0.81 1.40
C SER A 201 -17.43 1.09 0.74
N TYR A 202 -17.03 2.36 0.71
CA TYR A 202 -15.79 2.84 0.11
C TYR A 202 -15.05 3.72 1.11
N ASP A 203 -13.82 3.38 1.44
CA ASP A 203 -12.94 4.24 2.20
C ASP A 203 -12.07 5.05 1.23
N VAL A 204 -12.16 6.37 1.32
CA VAL A 204 -11.47 7.30 0.43
C VAL A 204 -10.63 8.24 1.29
N LYS A 205 -9.40 8.52 0.89
CA LYS A 205 -8.56 9.54 1.52
C LYS A 205 -8.42 10.72 0.57
N VAL A 206 -8.50 11.94 1.11
CA VAL A 206 -8.30 13.19 0.37
C VAL A 206 -7.44 14.16 1.19
N ASP A 207 -6.76 15.07 0.51
CA ASP A 207 -5.87 16.03 1.16
C ASP A 207 -6.58 16.93 2.16
N SER A 208 -5.82 17.45 3.13
CA SER A 208 -6.31 18.46 4.07
C SER A 208 -6.84 19.73 3.38
N SER A 209 -6.37 20.04 2.17
CA SER A 209 -6.85 21.19 1.40
C SER A 209 -8.19 20.97 0.69
N VAL A 210 -8.69 19.74 0.62
CA VAL A 210 -9.97 19.41 -0.03
C VAL A 210 -11.10 19.63 0.96
N ASP A 211 -11.66 20.84 1.01
CA ASP A 211 -12.78 21.22 1.86
C ASP A 211 -14.16 20.91 1.25
N GLU A 212 -14.22 20.55 -0.02
CA GLU A 212 -15.40 20.04 -0.70
C GLU A 212 -15.07 19.00 -1.76
N ILE A 213 -16.05 18.15 -2.06
CA ILE A 213 -15.93 17.12 -3.08
C ILE A 213 -17.18 17.04 -3.94
N LYS A 214 -17.01 16.96 -5.26
CA LYS A 214 -18.10 16.72 -6.20
C LYS A 214 -18.23 15.22 -6.45
N ILE A 215 -19.41 14.71 -6.19
CA ILE A 215 -19.80 13.31 -6.36
C ILE A 215 -20.74 13.24 -7.55
N THR A 216 -20.44 12.36 -8.50
CA THR A 216 -21.34 11.99 -9.60
C THR A 216 -21.81 10.55 -9.35
N ALA A 217 -23.11 10.29 -9.37
CA ALA A 217 -23.67 8.97 -9.09
C ALA A 217 -24.78 8.61 -10.09
N LYS A 218 -24.41 8.04 -11.23
CA LYS A 218 -25.38 7.70 -12.28
C LYS A 218 -26.09 6.37 -11.94
N PRO A 219 -27.43 6.30 -11.98
CA PRO A 219 -28.14 5.04 -11.79
C PRO A 219 -28.00 4.11 -13.01
N ASP A 220 -28.16 2.80 -12.79
CA ASP A 220 -28.14 1.79 -13.87
C ASP A 220 -29.40 1.90 -14.75
N ASP A 221 -30.53 2.26 -14.14
CA ASP A 221 -31.76 2.64 -14.83
C ASP A 221 -32.02 4.14 -14.64
N GLU A 222 -32.17 4.89 -15.73
CA GLU A 222 -32.37 6.35 -15.68
C GLU A 222 -33.72 6.76 -15.05
N SER A 223 -34.65 5.82 -14.88
CA SER A 223 -35.90 6.04 -14.13
C SER A 223 -35.74 5.95 -12.61
N ASP A 224 -34.62 5.43 -12.11
CA ASP A 224 -34.35 5.34 -10.68
C ASP A 224 -33.99 6.71 -10.08
N ARG A 225 -34.40 6.91 -8.83
CA ARG A 225 -34.13 8.14 -8.08
C ARG A 225 -32.81 8.00 -7.32
N VAL A 226 -31.90 8.94 -7.48
CA VAL A 226 -30.62 8.98 -6.75
C VAL A 226 -30.61 10.12 -5.73
N ARG A 227 -30.17 9.83 -4.51
CA ARG A 227 -29.89 10.83 -3.49
C ARG A 227 -28.44 10.79 -3.05
N ILE A 228 -27.75 11.92 -3.08
CA ILE A 228 -26.40 12.07 -2.53
C ILE A 228 -26.53 12.88 -1.24
N ASP A 229 -26.20 12.26 -0.12
CA ASP A 229 -26.28 12.84 1.20
C ASP A 229 -27.66 13.49 1.48
N GLY A 230 -28.70 12.70 1.21
CA GLY A 230 -30.11 13.10 1.38
C GLY A 230 -30.73 13.90 0.23
N ASP A 231 -29.93 14.62 -0.56
CA ASP A 231 -30.44 15.48 -1.64
C ASP A 231 -30.65 14.72 -2.93
N LEU A 232 -31.79 14.96 -3.58
CA LEU A 232 -32.13 14.36 -4.88
C LEU A 232 -31.25 14.94 -5.99
N VAL A 233 -30.66 14.07 -6.80
CA VAL A 233 -29.90 14.42 -8.02
C VAL A 233 -30.48 13.68 -9.21
N ASP A 234 -30.42 14.27 -10.40
CA ASP A 234 -31.07 13.73 -11.61
C ASP A 234 -30.33 14.10 -12.91
N SER A 235 -30.91 13.75 -14.06
CA SER A 235 -30.28 14.00 -15.35
C SER A 235 -30.02 15.49 -15.65
N ASN A 236 -30.75 16.43 -15.03
CA ASN A 236 -30.55 17.86 -15.21
C ASN A 236 -29.24 18.36 -14.57
N ASP A 237 -28.85 17.78 -13.43
CA ASP A 237 -27.55 18.06 -12.79
C ASP A 237 -26.47 17.03 -13.16
N SER A 238 -26.79 16.12 -14.10
CA SER A 238 -25.94 14.98 -14.48
C SER A 238 -25.65 14.02 -13.32
N TYR A 239 -26.59 13.90 -12.39
CA TYR A 239 -26.51 13.13 -11.16
C TYR A 239 -25.37 13.57 -10.24
N LYS A 240 -25.20 14.90 -10.06
CA LYS A 240 -24.04 15.48 -9.36
C LYS A 240 -24.43 16.27 -8.11
N LYS A 241 -23.63 16.12 -7.05
CA LYS A 241 -23.69 16.97 -5.85
C LYS A 241 -22.29 17.31 -5.36
N THR A 242 -22.08 18.57 -4.97
CA THR A 242 -20.90 18.97 -4.18
C THR A 242 -21.23 18.88 -2.69
N VAL A 243 -20.35 18.24 -1.93
CA VAL A 243 -20.50 18.03 -0.47
C VAL A 243 -19.27 18.60 0.23
N SER A 244 -19.47 19.41 1.26
CA SER A 244 -18.38 19.93 2.10
C SER A 244 -17.81 18.84 3.01
N LEU A 245 -16.51 18.90 3.30
CA LEU A 245 -15.79 17.94 4.11
C LEU A 245 -15.22 18.59 5.36
N ASP A 246 -15.53 18.03 6.51
CA ASP A 246 -14.87 18.34 7.78
C ASP A 246 -13.49 17.66 7.85
N ASN A 247 -12.59 18.16 8.69
CA ASN A 247 -11.32 17.47 8.94
C ASN A 247 -11.56 16.10 9.58
N GLY A 248 -10.83 15.08 9.15
CA GLY A 248 -11.02 13.71 9.60
C GLY A 248 -12.07 12.96 8.79
N LYS A 249 -12.79 12.03 9.42
CA LYS A 249 -13.68 11.09 8.73
C LYS A 249 -15.05 11.72 8.45
N ASN A 250 -15.45 11.71 7.18
CA ASN A 250 -16.75 12.15 6.67
C ASN A 250 -17.48 10.93 6.12
N GLU A 251 -18.74 10.71 6.52
CA GLU A 251 -19.58 9.63 5.99
C GLU A 251 -20.64 10.22 5.06
N ILE A 252 -20.58 9.90 3.77
CA ILE A 252 -21.52 10.40 2.76
C ILE A 252 -22.30 9.22 2.19
N LYS A 253 -23.64 9.31 2.17
CA LYS A 253 -24.51 8.23 1.68
C LYS A 253 -25.06 8.54 0.30
N VAL A 254 -24.84 7.64 -0.65
CA VAL A 254 -25.44 7.67 -1.98
C VAL A 254 -26.50 6.58 -2.06
N LYS A 255 -27.77 6.97 -2.19
CA LYS A 255 -28.91 6.05 -2.19
C LYS A 255 -29.60 6.05 -3.55
N VAL A 256 -29.82 4.87 -4.11
CA VAL A 256 -30.64 4.67 -5.33
C VAL A 256 -31.96 3.99 -4.94
N THR A 257 -33.07 4.40 -5.57
CA THR A 257 -34.41 3.90 -5.26
C THR A 257 -35.29 3.83 -6.51
N ASP A 258 -35.87 2.65 -6.79
CA ASP A 258 -36.74 2.45 -7.95
C ASP A 258 -38.19 2.90 -7.68
N ASP A 259 -39.08 2.58 -8.61
CA ASP A 259 -40.52 2.84 -8.56
C ASP A 259 -41.30 1.90 -7.62
N LYS A 260 -40.67 0.81 -7.18
CA LYS A 260 -41.22 -0.20 -6.24
C LYS A 260 -40.68 -0.04 -4.82
N ASP A 261 -39.99 1.07 -4.56
CA ASP A 261 -39.32 1.38 -3.30
C ASP A 261 -38.20 0.41 -2.90
N ASN A 262 -37.65 -0.36 -3.85
CA ASN A 262 -36.42 -1.12 -3.65
C ASN A 262 -35.24 -0.16 -3.51
N GLN A 263 -34.31 -0.44 -2.60
CA GLN A 263 -33.27 0.50 -2.20
C GLN A 263 -31.88 -0.14 -2.10
N ARG A 264 -30.88 0.62 -2.55
CA ARG A 264 -29.46 0.36 -2.29
C ARG A 264 -28.78 1.64 -1.84
N THR A 265 -27.91 1.53 -0.83
CA THR A 265 -27.12 2.62 -0.27
C THR A 265 -25.64 2.27 -0.36
N TYR A 266 -24.87 3.18 -0.96
CA TYR A 266 -23.43 3.19 -1.01
C TYR A 266 -22.91 4.23 0.00
N THR A 267 -21.99 3.83 0.86
CA THR A 267 -21.38 4.69 1.88
C THR A 267 -19.97 5.06 1.45
N LEU A 268 -19.69 6.35 1.36
CA LEU A 268 -18.37 6.91 1.10
C LEU A 268 -17.79 7.43 2.42
N ASN A 269 -16.83 6.72 2.98
CA ASN A 269 -16.07 7.10 4.16
C ASN A 269 -14.85 7.93 3.73
N ILE A 270 -15.04 9.23 3.56
CA ILE A 270 -13.99 10.14 3.09
C ILE A 270 -13.21 10.69 4.29
N THR A 271 -11.94 10.28 4.41
CA THR A 271 -11.02 10.82 5.41
C THR A 271 -10.24 11.98 4.81
N ARG A 272 -10.56 13.20 5.24
CA ARG A 272 -9.82 14.42 4.92
C ARG A 272 -8.65 14.58 5.89
N GLY A 273 -7.43 14.78 5.37
CA GLY A 273 -6.23 14.93 6.20
C GLY A 273 -6.31 16.10 7.19
N SER A 274 -5.56 16.00 8.29
CA SER A 274 -5.30 17.14 9.19
C SER A 274 -4.10 17.92 8.65
N SER A 275 -4.20 19.25 8.62
CA SER A 275 -3.22 20.17 8.03
C SER A 275 -1.76 19.85 8.39
N SER A 276 -1.06 19.12 7.52
CA SER A 276 0.40 19.12 7.44
C SER A 276 0.82 18.67 6.04
N SER A 277 1.32 19.63 5.26
CA SER A 277 1.79 19.55 3.85
C SER A 277 0.75 19.09 2.80
N ASN A 278 0.46 19.96 1.84
CA ASN A 278 -0.33 19.67 0.63
C ASN A 278 0.43 18.77 -0.38
N GLN A 279 1.05 17.69 0.09
CA GLN A 279 1.89 16.81 -0.73
C GLN A 279 1.45 15.36 -0.56
N ASP A 280 1.29 14.63 -1.67
CA ASP A 280 0.90 13.23 -1.63
C ASP A 280 2.06 12.31 -1.17
N ASP A 281 1.70 11.08 -0.81
CA ASP A 281 2.63 9.97 -0.53
C ASP A 281 3.24 9.42 -1.83
N VAL A 282 4.07 10.24 -2.47
CA VAL A 282 4.92 9.91 -3.61
C VAL A 282 6.26 10.63 -3.39
N TYR A 283 7.37 9.91 -3.51
CA TYR A 283 8.66 10.38 -2.97
C TYR A 283 9.81 10.18 -3.96
N LEU A 284 10.84 11.01 -3.79
CA LEU A 284 12.15 10.74 -4.35
C LEU A 284 12.91 9.76 -3.44
N ASP A 285 13.69 8.87 -4.05
CA ASP A 285 14.65 8.01 -3.36
C ASP A 285 15.84 8.84 -2.86
N ASP A 286 16.30 9.80 -3.68
CA ASP A 286 17.39 10.71 -3.35
C ASP A 286 17.22 12.09 -4.03
N LEU A 287 17.93 13.10 -3.52
CA LEU A 287 18.05 14.42 -4.12
C LEU A 287 19.46 14.96 -3.88
N THR A 288 20.29 14.95 -4.92
CA THR A 288 21.69 15.39 -4.81
C THR A 288 22.00 16.51 -5.79
N LEU A 289 23.03 17.30 -5.43
CA LEU A 289 23.55 18.40 -6.24
C LEU A 289 25.02 18.16 -6.57
N SER A 290 25.45 18.63 -7.75
CA SER A 290 26.88 18.63 -8.10
C SER A 290 27.72 19.61 -7.27
N GLU A 291 27.09 20.64 -6.69
CA GLU A 291 27.71 21.69 -5.88
C GLU A 291 26.72 22.12 -4.78
N GLY A 292 27.23 22.35 -3.57
CA GLY A 292 26.42 22.61 -2.39
C GLY A 292 25.95 21.31 -1.70
N ASP A 293 25.75 21.40 -0.38
CA ASP A 293 25.35 20.24 0.43
C ASP A 293 23.83 20.24 0.65
N ILE A 294 23.21 19.07 0.46
CA ILE A 294 21.82 18.79 0.83
C ILE A 294 21.81 17.59 1.77
N ASP A 295 21.14 17.73 2.92
CA ASP A 295 20.77 16.61 3.77
C ASP A 295 19.35 16.17 3.40
N PHE A 296 19.25 15.30 2.39
CA PHE A 296 17.96 14.95 1.80
C PHE A 296 17.12 14.10 2.75
N SER A 297 15.87 14.49 2.93
CA SER A 297 14.85 13.74 3.66
C SER A 297 13.59 13.73 2.83
N LYS A 298 13.12 12.55 2.42
CA LYS A 298 11.96 12.43 1.53
C LYS A 298 10.70 13.14 2.03
N ASP A 299 10.56 13.29 3.35
CA ASP A 299 9.43 13.95 4.00
C ASP A 299 9.52 15.48 3.89
N ASP A 300 10.73 16.04 3.78
CA ASP A 300 10.95 17.47 3.62
C ASP A 300 10.66 17.92 2.19
N SER A 301 10.01 19.08 2.07
CA SER A 301 9.61 19.66 0.76
C SER A 301 10.42 20.90 0.37
N ASN A 302 11.26 21.42 1.26
CA ASN A 302 12.02 22.65 1.02
C ASN A 302 13.45 22.50 1.51
N TYR A 303 14.40 22.96 0.69
CA TYR A 303 15.83 22.91 0.96
C TYR A 303 16.44 24.27 0.65
N ASP A 304 17.26 24.79 1.56
CA ASP A 304 18.07 25.97 1.33
C ASP A 304 19.51 25.54 1.11
N VAL A 305 20.11 25.95 -0.01
CA VAL A 305 21.48 25.55 -0.40
C VAL A 305 22.29 26.79 -0.72
N ASP A 306 23.43 26.96 -0.06
CA ASP A 306 24.38 28.01 -0.38
C ASP A 306 25.47 27.47 -1.31
N VAL A 307 25.79 28.22 -2.38
CA VAL A 307 26.89 27.89 -3.30
C VAL A 307 27.79 29.09 -3.53
N ASP A 308 29.06 28.82 -3.83
CA ASP A 308 30.05 29.86 -4.12
C ASP A 308 29.63 30.74 -5.30
N GLU A 309 30.06 32.01 -5.29
CA GLU A 309 29.73 32.96 -6.36
C GLU A 309 30.22 32.48 -7.75
N SER A 310 31.28 31.67 -7.80
CA SER A 310 31.81 31.08 -9.03
C SER A 310 30.94 29.98 -9.64
N VAL A 311 30.00 29.39 -8.87
CA VAL A 311 29.12 28.31 -9.34
C VAL A 311 27.97 28.89 -10.15
N ASP A 312 28.14 28.99 -11.47
CA ASP A 312 27.12 29.51 -12.38
C ASP A 312 26.13 28.45 -12.89
N LYS A 313 26.38 27.17 -12.60
CA LYS A 313 25.54 26.02 -12.97
C LYS A 313 25.64 24.92 -11.93
N ILE A 314 24.54 24.21 -11.72
CA ILE A 314 24.49 22.99 -10.90
C ILE A 314 23.78 21.86 -11.65
N THR A 315 24.14 20.63 -11.38
CA THR A 315 23.37 19.45 -11.79
C THR A 315 22.55 18.97 -10.60
N VAL A 316 21.24 18.77 -10.81
CA VAL A 316 20.32 18.17 -9.86
C VAL A 316 20.06 16.73 -10.30
N GLU A 317 20.23 15.76 -9.40
CA GLU A 317 19.90 14.35 -9.57
C GLU A 317 18.78 14.00 -8.61
N ALA A 318 17.67 13.46 -9.12
CA ALA A 318 16.45 13.24 -8.36
C ALA A 318 15.77 11.91 -8.72
N PRO A 319 16.38 10.76 -8.38
CA PRO A 319 15.77 9.46 -8.62
C PRO A 319 14.48 9.30 -7.79
N PRO A 320 13.39 8.79 -8.38
CA PRO A 320 12.15 8.48 -7.65
C PRO A 320 12.25 7.18 -6.84
N GLU A 321 11.46 7.03 -5.76
CA GLU A 321 11.34 5.74 -5.03
C GLU A 321 10.77 4.61 -5.89
N ASP A 322 10.04 4.94 -6.97
CA ASP A 322 9.48 4.01 -7.94
C ASP A 322 9.82 4.49 -9.35
N GLU A 323 10.46 3.64 -10.15
CA GLU A 323 10.91 3.96 -11.50
C GLU A 323 9.76 4.36 -12.46
N ASP A 324 8.52 3.97 -12.14
CA ASP A 324 7.33 4.37 -12.91
C ASP A 324 6.88 5.82 -12.62
N TYR A 325 7.39 6.46 -11.56
CA TYR A 325 7.03 7.85 -11.25
C TYR A 325 7.62 8.81 -12.28
N LEU A 326 6.79 9.78 -12.67
CA LEU A 326 7.25 10.88 -13.51
C LEU A 326 8.02 11.87 -12.63
N VAL A 327 9.27 12.15 -12.98
CA VAL A 327 10.06 13.20 -12.35
C VAL A 327 10.26 14.35 -13.33
N THR A 328 10.00 15.58 -12.88
CA THR A 328 10.33 16.78 -13.63
C THR A 328 11.18 17.73 -12.79
N ILE A 329 12.18 18.36 -13.41
CA ILE A 329 13.03 19.36 -12.77
C ILE A 329 12.83 20.67 -13.54
N ASN A 330 12.32 21.70 -12.85
CA ASN A 330 11.83 22.95 -13.47
C ASN A 330 10.86 22.71 -14.64
N GLY A 331 10.02 21.66 -14.52
CA GLY A 331 9.00 21.30 -15.49
C GLY A 331 9.46 20.44 -16.67
N ASP A 332 10.77 20.22 -16.83
CA ASP A 332 11.28 19.29 -17.86
C ASP A 332 11.40 17.87 -17.27
N GLU A 333 10.89 16.88 -18.00
CA GLU A 333 10.96 15.46 -17.63
C GLU A 333 12.40 14.94 -17.67
N VAL A 334 12.77 14.18 -16.64
CA VAL A 334 14.04 13.44 -16.52
C VAL A 334 13.74 11.95 -16.32
N LYS A 335 14.64 11.05 -16.76
CA LYS A 335 14.36 9.61 -16.92
C LYS A 335 15.52 8.75 -16.43
N SER A 336 15.29 7.45 -16.26
CA SER A 336 16.36 6.52 -15.85
C SER A 336 17.58 6.49 -16.78
N ASN A 337 17.41 6.76 -18.09
CA ASN A 337 18.52 6.80 -19.05
C ASN A 337 19.40 8.06 -18.96
N ASP A 338 18.94 9.10 -18.26
CA ASP A 338 19.73 10.28 -17.89
C ASP A 338 20.07 10.31 -16.39
N ASP A 339 19.90 9.18 -15.70
CA ASP A 339 20.01 9.03 -14.23
C ASP A 339 19.13 10.02 -13.46
N TYR A 340 18.01 10.46 -14.02
CA TYR A 340 17.15 11.51 -13.46
C TYR A 340 17.89 12.84 -13.23
N LYS A 341 18.86 13.19 -14.10
CA LYS A 341 19.72 14.37 -13.96
C LYS A 341 19.27 15.54 -14.84
N LYS A 342 19.37 16.75 -14.28
CA LYS A 342 19.26 17.99 -15.06
C LYS A 342 20.26 19.05 -14.64
N LYS A 343 20.92 19.65 -15.63
CA LYS A 343 21.81 20.81 -15.43
C LYS A 343 21.02 22.12 -15.50
N ILE A 344 21.20 22.98 -14.50
CA ILE A 344 20.49 24.24 -14.31
C ILE A 344 21.51 25.37 -14.22
N SER A 345 21.21 26.51 -14.85
CA SER A 345 22.03 27.73 -14.71
C SER A 345 21.52 28.58 -13.55
N LEU A 346 22.44 29.17 -12.79
CA LEU A 346 22.15 29.98 -11.62
C LEU A 346 22.48 31.46 -11.87
N ASP A 347 21.52 32.33 -11.58
CA ASP A 347 21.75 33.76 -11.45
C ASP A 347 22.44 34.07 -10.10
N LYS A 348 23.08 35.24 -9.97
CA LYS A 348 23.61 35.67 -8.66
C LYS A 348 22.46 35.92 -7.69
N GLY A 349 22.64 35.53 -6.42
CA GLY A 349 21.59 35.62 -5.41
C GLY A 349 20.67 34.39 -5.40
N GLU A 350 19.39 34.61 -5.11
CA GLU A 350 18.42 33.54 -4.91
C GLU A 350 17.93 32.93 -6.22
N ASN A 351 17.96 31.60 -6.29
CA ASN A 351 17.43 30.80 -7.39
C ASN A 351 16.46 29.76 -6.82
N THR A 352 15.32 29.56 -7.46
CA THR A 352 14.37 28.52 -7.06
C THR A 352 14.33 27.40 -8.08
N ILE A 353 14.54 26.17 -7.63
CA ILE A 353 14.43 24.96 -8.45
C ILE A 353 13.29 24.11 -7.90
N LYS A 354 12.39 23.68 -8.79
CA LYS A 354 11.27 22.81 -8.42
C LYS A 354 11.47 21.43 -8.99
N VAL A 355 11.53 20.43 -8.13
CA VAL A 355 11.52 19.03 -8.51
C VAL A 355 10.14 18.46 -8.18
N VAL A 356 9.45 17.92 -9.18
CA VAL A 356 8.13 17.32 -9.01
C VAL A 356 8.24 15.84 -9.30
N VAL A 357 7.78 15.01 -8.36
CA VAL A 357 7.58 13.57 -8.56
C VAL A 357 6.08 13.29 -8.57
N LYS A 358 5.61 12.49 -9.54
CA LYS A 358 4.18 12.23 -9.75
C LYS A 358 3.93 10.75 -10.02
N ASP A 359 3.01 10.17 -9.26
CA ASP A 359 2.38 8.89 -9.58
C ASP A 359 1.14 9.18 -10.42
N GLU A 360 1.29 9.02 -11.74
CA GLU A 360 0.23 9.34 -12.69
C GLU A 360 -0.89 8.31 -12.71
N ILE A 361 -0.70 7.13 -12.12
CA ILE A 361 -1.73 6.10 -12.01
C ILE A 361 -2.70 6.46 -10.89
N ASN A 362 -2.14 6.82 -9.73
CA ASN A 362 -2.91 7.14 -8.54
C ASN A 362 -3.24 8.64 -8.39
N ASP A 363 -2.85 9.47 -9.37
CA ASP A 363 -2.98 10.94 -9.37
C ASP A 363 -2.34 11.60 -8.13
N LYS A 364 -1.22 11.05 -7.67
CA LYS A 364 -0.45 11.61 -6.55
C LYS A 364 0.69 12.45 -7.05
N LYS A 365 1.00 13.54 -6.35
CA LYS A 365 2.09 14.46 -6.67
C LYS A 365 2.79 14.96 -5.40
N ARG A 366 4.12 15.05 -5.49
CA ARG A 366 4.96 15.77 -4.52
C ARG A 366 5.87 16.76 -5.24
N THR A 367 6.12 17.89 -4.60
CA THR A 367 7.03 18.94 -5.06
C THR A 367 8.07 19.26 -4.00
N TYR A 368 9.34 19.11 -4.37
CA TYR A 368 10.50 19.54 -3.61
C TYR A 368 11.00 20.88 -4.18
N THR A 369 11.21 21.86 -3.30
CA THR A 369 11.66 23.20 -3.68
C THR A 369 13.06 23.44 -3.12
N LEU A 370 14.02 23.68 -4.00
CA LEU A 370 15.38 24.05 -3.61
C LEU A 370 15.55 25.56 -3.82
N THR A 371 15.91 26.26 -2.76
CA THR A 371 16.30 27.67 -2.78
C THR A 371 17.82 27.73 -2.76
N VAL A 372 18.42 27.93 -3.94
CA VAL A 372 19.88 27.99 -4.10
C VAL A 372 20.33 29.44 -4.07
N GLN A 373 21.15 29.78 -3.08
CA GLN A 373 21.69 31.11 -2.87
C GLN A 373 23.13 31.16 -3.38
N ARG A 374 23.32 31.77 -4.54
CA ARG A 374 24.63 31.89 -5.18
C ARG A 374 25.33 33.17 -4.72
N GLY A 375 26.47 33.02 -4.06
CA GLY A 375 27.34 34.13 -3.66
C GLY A 375 27.03 34.76 -2.30
N LYS A 376 26.42 34.02 -1.36
CA LYS A 376 26.37 34.44 0.04
C LYS A 376 27.74 34.25 0.71
N SER A 377 28.26 35.33 1.29
CA SER A 377 29.45 35.30 2.15
C SER A 377 29.14 34.50 3.42
N LYS A 378 30.05 33.59 3.82
CA LYS A 378 30.16 33.14 5.20
C LYS A 378 30.59 34.35 6.03
N ASP A 379 29.65 35.09 6.60
CA ASP A 379 29.97 36.15 7.54
C ASP A 379 30.50 35.53 8.85
N ASN A 380 31.82 35.35 8.89
CA ASN A 380 32.59 35.55 10.10
C ASN A 380 32.51 37.04 10.42
N ASP A 381 31.62 37.45 11.33
CA ASP A 381 31.70 38.78 11.93
C ASP A 381 32.15 38.66 13.39
N ASP A 382 33.46 38.49 13.53
CA ASP A 382 34.22 38.93 14.69
C ASP A 382 34.91 40.23 14.28
N THR A 383 34.20 41.36 14.35
CA THR A 383 34.87 42.66 14.45
C THR A 383 34.03 43.66 15.26
N GLN A 384 34.49 43.88 16.49
CA GLN A 384 34.09 44.99 17.33
C GLN A 384 34.17 46.33 16.59
N ASN A 385 33.09 47.12 16.66
CA ASN A 385 33.24 48.55 16.73
C ASN A 385 32.33 49.15 17.81
N SER A 386 32.98 49.76 18.78
CA SER A 386 32.39 50.40 19.95
C SER A 386 31.58 51.62 19.53
N ASN A 387 30.35 51.74 20.01
CA ASN A 387 29.94 53.04 20.54
C ASN A 387 28.91 52.92 21.66
N SER A 388 29.11 53.80 22.63
CA SER A 388 28.62 53.80 24.00
C SER A 388 27.15 54.18 24.12
N GLY A 389 26.41 53.40 24.92
CA GLY A 389 25.06 53.71 25.41
C GLY A 389 24.82 52.96 26.72
N SER A 390 25.33 53.53 27.82
CA SER A 390 25.24 53.00 29.18
C SER A 390 23.79 52.87 29.66
N SER A 391 23.43 51.69 30.17
CA SER A 391 22.53 51.57 31.33
C SER A 391 22.91 50.33 32.12
N ASN A 392 23.27 50.56 33.39
CA ASN A 392 23.62 49.54 34.37
C ASN A 392 22.40 48.66 34.71
N ASN A 393 22.56 47.33 34.68
CA ASN A 393 22.08 46.51 35.79
C ASN A 393 22.83 45.16 35.88
N THR A 394 23.53 45.00 37.00
CA THR A 394 23.88 43.78 37.75
C THR A 394 23.90 42.42 37.03
N THR A 395 25.10 41.84 37.00
CA THR A 395 25.43 40.42 36.83
C THR A 395 24.44 39.45 37.50
N THR A 396 23.82 38.61 36.67
CA THR A 396 23.59 37.19 36.97
C THR A 396 24.01 36.41 35.73
N ASN A 397 24.98 35.50 35.88
CA ASN A 397 25.29 34.47 34.87
C ASN A 397 23.98 33.89 34.30
N PRO A 398 23.82 33.71 32.98
CA PRO A 398 22.71 32.96 32.45
C PRO A 398 22.82 31.55 33.01
N LYS A 399 21.93 31.17 33.94
CA LYS A 399 21.76 29.76 34.29
C LYS A 399 21.08 29.10 33.10
N SER A 400 21.61 27.95 32.67
CA SER A 400 20.94 27.11 31.70
C SER A 400 19.51 26.83 32.16
N GLN A 401 18.52 27.10 31.32
CA GLN A 401 17.12 27.09 31.75
C GLN A 401 16.14 26.80 30.61
N TRP A 402 15.01 26.22 30.98
CA TRP A 402 13.84 26.12 30.12
C TRP A 402 13.12 27.47 30.04
N VAL A 403 12.79 27.90 28.83
CA VAL A 403 12.02 29.12 28.56
C VAL A 403 10.82 28.75 27.70
N GLN A 404 9.61 29.14 28.15
CA GLN A 404 8.39 28.96 27.37
C GLN A 404 8.22 30.12 26.39
N THR A 405 8.06 29.81 25.11
CA THR A 405 7.78 30.77 24.03
C THR A 405 6.36 30.57 23.50
N SER A 406 5.91 31.43 22.58
CA SER A 406 4.63 31.25 21.87
C SER A 406 4.56 29.92 21.12
N ASP A 407 5.69 29.44 20.65
CA ASP A 407 5.78 28.30 19.73
C ASP A 407 6.16 27.00 20.48
N GLY A 408 6.42 27.08 21.79
CA GLY A 408 6.77 25.94 22.63
C GLY A 408 7.94 26.19 23.59
N TRP A 409 8.43 25.13 24.23
CA TRP A 409 9.52 25.19 25.21
C TRP A 409 10.89 25.10 24.54
N LYS A 410 11.82 25.99 24.90
CA LYS A 410 13.23 25.95 24.47
C LYS A 410 14.15 25.81 25.68
N TYR A 411 15.33 25.22 25.48
CA TYR A 411 16.37 25.15 26.52
C TYR A 411 17.59 25.98 26.09
N TYR A 412 18.01 26.90 26.95
CA TYR A 412 19.19 27.73 26.74
C TYR A 412 20.35 27.24 27.61
N ASP A 413 21.57 27.22 27.07
CA ASP A 413 22.79 26.87 27.79
C ASP A 413 23.32 28.04 28.66
N GLU A 414 24.46 27.84 29.32
CA GLU A 414 25.09 28.82 30.22
C GLU A 414 25.55 30.10 29.48
N ASN A 415 25.69 30.01 28.15
CA ASN A 415 26.08 31.12 27.28
C ASN A 415 24.87 31.83 26.67
N GLY A 416 23.64 31.36 26.95
CA GLY A 416 22.41 31.92 26.38
C GLY A 416 22.10 31.43 24.97
N ASN A 417 22.71 30.34 24.50
CA ASN A 417 22.39 29.73 23.20
C ASN A 417 21.30 28.67 23.36
N ALA A 418 20.32 28.67 22.45
CA ALA A 418 19.29 27.63 22.42
C ALA A 418 19.86 26.31 21.87
N LEU A 419 19.64 25.21 22.59
CA LEU A 419 19.94 23.87 22.09
C LEU A 419 18.99 23.52 20.93
N ARG A 420 19.53 22.85 19.91
CA ARG A 420 18.83 22.50 18.66
C ARG A 420 19.37 21.18 18.12
N ASN A 421 18.51 20.41 17.45
CA ASN A 421 18.82 19.11 16.85
C ASN A 421 19.63 18.21 17.78
N SER A 422 19.24 18.15 19.05
CA SER A 422 20.06 17.48 20.07
C SER A 422 19.21 16.86 21.17
N TRP A 423 19.60 15.65 21.56
CA TRP A 423 19.21 15.07 22.83
C TRP A 423 19.79 15.89 23.99
N PHE A 424 18.95 16.16 24.98
CA PHE A 424 19.31 16.88 26.19
C PHE A 424 18.88 16.09 27.42
N PHE A 425 19.80 15.86 28.35
CA PHE A 425 19.47 15.25 29.64
C PHE A 425 19.12 16.34 30.65
N ASP A 426 17.83 16.44 30.99
CA ASP A 426 17.33 17.33 32.04
C ASP A 426 17.70 16.74 33.40
N LYS A 427 18.71 17.36 34.05
CA LYS A 427 19.23 16.89 35.34
C LYS A 427 18.23 17.02 36.49
N ASP A 428 17.31 17.98 36.41
CA ASP A 428 16.33 18.24 37.47
C ASP A 428 15.21 17.21 37.41
N GLN A 429 14.74 16.91 36.20
CA GLN A 429 13.69 15.92 35.97
C GLN A 429 14.23 14.48 35.82
N LYS A 430 15.54 14.33 35.61
CA LYS A 430 16.25 13.06 35.36
C LYS A 430 15.71 12.30 34.14
N VAL A 431 15.43 13.01 33.07
CA VAL A 431 14.88 12.47 31.82
C VAL A 431 15.65 13.00 30.61
N TYR A 432 15.62 12.24 29.52
CA TYR A 432 16.07 12.72 28.21
C TYR A 432 14.92 13.43 27.49
N CYS A 433 15.22 14.57 26.89
CA CYS A 433 14.36 15.36 26.02
C CYS A 433 15.05 15.55 24.66
N TYR A 434 14.29 15.89 23.62
CA TYR A 434 14.85 16.28 22.32
C TYR A 434 14.42 17.69 21.93
N LEU A 435 15.36 18.48 21.41
CA LEU A 435 15.11 19.82 20.88
C LEU A 435 15.24 19.76 19.36
N ASP A 436 14.19 20.20 18.65
CA ASP A 436 14.16 20.20 17.18
C ASP A 436 15.08 21.26 16.56
N LYS A 437 15.03 21.41 15.22
CA LYS A 437 15.81 22.41 14.48
C LYS A 437 15.54 23.85 14.90
N ASN A 438 14.33 24.12 15.39
CA ASN A 438 13.91 25.42 15.90
C ASN A 438 14.26 25.61 17.39
N GLY A 439 14.81 24.57 18.02
CA GLY A 439 15.12 24.51 19.44
C GLY A 439 13.89 24.28 20.32
N LEU A 440 12.78 23.84 19.73
CA LEU A 440 11.54 23.53 20.44
C LEU A 440 11.58 22.09 20.97
N ARG A 441 11.08 21.90 22.18
CA ARG A 441 11.00 20.59 22.83
C ARG A 441 9.98 19.70 22.12
N VAL A 442 10.44 18.56 21.65
CA VAL A 442 9.60 17.56 20.98
C VAL A 442 8.74 16.79 21.99
N THR A 443 7.52 16.46 21.58
CA THR A 443 6.57 15.56 22.25
C THR A 443 5.98 14.59 21.23
N GLY A 444 5.46 13.46 21.68
CA GLY A 444 4.91 12.40 20.83
C GLY A 444 5.98 11.54 20.15
N TRP A 445 5.59 10.89 19.05
CA TRP A 445 6.49 10.09 18.23
C TRP A 445 7.52 10.97 17.53
N PHE A 446 8.77 10.56 17.63
CA PHE A 446 9.92 11.30 17.14
C PHE A 446 10.91 10.32 16.51
N LYS A 447 11.44 10.63 15.32
CA LYS A 447 12.43 9.80 14.64
C LYS A 447 13.78 10.51 14.63
N ASP A 448 14.81 9.83 15.10
CA ASP A 448 16.21 10.29 15.10
C ASP A 448 17.13 9.15 14.66
N ASN A 449 18.07 9.43 13.75
CA ASN A 449 19.04 8.44 13.24
C ASN A 449 18.40 7.08 12.89
N SER A 450 17.31 7.11 12.11
CA SER A 450 16.54 5.94 11.69
C SER A 450 15.86 5.13 12.81
N LYS A 451 15.85 5.61 14.05
CA LYS A 451 15.16 5.01 15.20
C LYS A 451 13.98 5.86 15.62
N TRP A 452 12.87 5.22 15.98
CA TRP A 452 11.71 5.90 16.55
C TRP A 452 11.83 5.97 18.06
N TYR A 453 11.34 7.05 18.64
CA TYR A 453 11.27 7.33 20.07
C TYR A 453 9.88 7.88 20.38
N TYR A 454 9.45 7.79 21.64
CA TYR A 454 8.23 8.46 22.08
C TYR A 454 8.53 9.33 23.28
N LEU A 455 8.25 10.62 23.17
CA LEU A 455 8.38 11.58 24.26
C LEU A 455 6.97 11.90 24.78
N ASN A 456 6.76 11.88 26.09
CA ASN A 456 5.44 12.22 26.64
C ASN A 456 5.10 13.72 26.45
N GLU A 457 3.94 14.15 26.92
CA GLU A 457 3.50 15.56 26.82
C GLU A 457 4.45 16.58 27.46
N LYS A 458 5.28 16.14 28.42
CA LYS A 458 6.32 16.96 29.05
C LYS A 458 7.68 16.88 28.34
N GLY A 459 7.74 16.17 27.21
CA GLY A 459 8.95 15.98 26.41
C GLY A 459 9.93 14.98 27.01
N ALA A 460 9.52 14.16 27.98
CA ALA A 460 10.38 13.12 28.53
C ALA A 460 10.31 11.86 27.66
N MET A 461 11.47 11.38 27.20
CA MET A 461 11.62 10.13 26.46
C MET A 461 11.16 8.93 27.31
N LEU A 462 10.26 8.13 26.76
CA LEU A 462 9.75 6.93 27.41
C LEU A 462 10.59 5.70 27.03
N THR A 463 10.52 4.68 27.88
CA THR A 463 11.15 3.36 27.69
C THR A 463 10.16 2.27 28.10
N GLY A 464 10.40 1.01 27.75
CA GLY A 464 9.52 -0.11 28.04
C GLY A 464 8.21 -0.10 27.26
N TRP A 465 7.23 -0.89 27.72
CA TRP A 465 5.91 -0.98 27.09
C TRP A 465 5.11 0.32 27.23
N GLN A 466 4.66 0.87 26.11
CA GLN A 466 3.86 2.09 26.03
C GLN A 466 2.58 1.85 25.24
N LYS A 467 1.45 2.32 25.78
CA LYS A 467 0.15 2.26 25.09
C LYS A 467 -0.20 3.64 24.54
N VAL A 468 -0.22 3.78 23.21
CA VAL A 468 -0.47 5.03 22.50
C VAL A 468 -1.63 4.81 21.51
N ASN A 469 -2.70 5.60 21.62
CA ASN A 469 -3.90 5.48 20.78
C ASN A 469 -4.45 4.03 20.72
N ASP A 470 -4.57 3.40 21.88
CA ASP A 470 -4.99 2.02 22.06
C ASP A 470 -4.08 0.91 21.49
N ILE A 471 -2.92 1.26 20.94
CA ILE A 471 -1.92 0.32 20.40
C ILE A 471 -0.73 0.22 21.36
N TRP A 472 -0.24 -0.99 21.61
CA TRP A 472 0.96 -1.22 22.42
C TRP A 472 2.23 -1.18 21.56
N TYR A 473 3.25 -0.50 22.07
CA TYR A 473 4.60 -0.40 21.51
C TYR A 473 5.61 -0.75 22.60
N LEU A 474 6.78 -1.22 22.20
CA LEU A 474 7.89 -1.47 23.13
C LEU A 474 9.04 -0.53 22.79
N LEU A 475 9.48 0.26 23.76
CA LEU A 475 10.68 1.09 23.66
C LEU A 475 11.82 0.44 24.42
N GLY A 476 13.00 0.40 23.81
CA GLY A 476 14.23 -0.09 24.42
C GLY A 476 14.67 0.77 25.60
N SER A 477 15.71 0.32 26.30
CA SER A 477 16.33 1.09 27.40
C SER A 477 17.01 2.37 26.90
N ASP A 478 17.40 2.42 25.63
CA ASP A 478 17.88 3.61 24.93
C ASP A 478 16.73 4.50 24.40
N GLY A 479 15.47 4.11 24.62
CA GLY A 479 14.27 4.79 24.14
C GLY A 479 13.85 4.44 22.71
N ALA A 480 14.69 3.68 21.98
CA ALA A 480 14.40 3.33 20.60
C ALA A 480 13.27 2.30 20.51
N MET A 481 12.33 2.49 19.59
CA MET A 481 11.21 1.60 19.38
C MET A 481 11.69 0.26 18.84
N PHE A 482 11.24 -0.81 19.49
CA PHE A 482 11.53 -2.18 19.13
C PHE A 482 10.61 -2.66 18.01
N THR A 483 11.14 -3.44 17.08
CA THR A 483 10.38 -4.15 16.04
C THR A 483 10.84 -5.61 15.99
N GLY A 484 9.99 -6.49 15.49
CA GLY A 484 10.25 -7.93 15.38
C GLY A 484 10.06 -8.71 16.69
N TRP A 485 10.77 -9.83 16.80
CA TRP A 485 10.66 -10.76 17.92
C TRP A 485 11.27 -10.20 19.21
N TYR A 486 10.47 -10.13 20.27
CA TYR A 486 10.92 -9.73 21.59
C TYR A 486 10.68 -10.85 22.61
N LYS A 487 11.73 -11.19 23.35
CA LYS A 487 11.68 -12.16 24.44
C LYS A 487 11.73 -11.41 25.76
N GLU A 488 10.65 -11.47 26.53
CA GLU A 488 10.62 -10.92 27.87
C GLU A 488 11.09 -11.97 28.87
N THR A 489 12.23 -11.71 29.52
CA THR A 489 12.73 -12.53 30.62
C THR A 489 12.23 -11.94 31.93
N SER A 490 11.35 -12.66 32.64
CA SER A 490 10.85 -12.25 33.95
C SER A 490 12.01 -12.26 34.97
N THR A 491 12.64 -11.12 35.19
CA THR A 491 13.37 -10.89 36.45
C THR A 491 12.34 -10.39 37.45
N THR A 492 11.86 -11.30 38.31
CA THR A 492 10.86 -10.99 39.33
C THR A 492 11.18 -9.69 40.07
N GLN A 493 10.28 -8.71 39.99
CA GLN A 493 9.62 -7.97 41.08
C GLN A 493 8.80 -6.81 40.48
N GLY A 494 7.51 -7.06 40.17
CA GLY A 494 6.48 -6.01 40.06
C GLY A 494 5.82 -5.76 38.69
N GLY A 495 4.78 -6.54 38.36
CA GLY A 495 3.69 -6.21 37.41
C GLY A 495 3.99 -6.51 35.93
N ASN A 496 3.18 -7.21 35.13
CA ASN A 496 1.76 -7.57 35.22
C ASN A 496 1.57 -8.98 34.61
N ALA A 497 1.83 -10.03 35.38
CA ALA A 497 1.54 -11.42 35.01
C ALA A 497 0.05 -11.71 35.22
N ALA A 498 -0.81 -11.07 34.42
CA ALA A 498 -2.21 -11.44 34.34
C ALA A 498 -2.33 -12.60 33.34
N ASN A 499 -2.49 -13.81 33.89
CA ASN A 499 -3.02 -15.02 33.24
C ASN A 499 -2.03 -16.12 32.81
N SER A 500 -1.09 -16.53 33.68
CA SER A 500 -0.48 -17.87 33.57
C SER A 500 -0.96 -18.76 34.72
N ASN A 501 -1.81 -19.74 34.40
CA ASN A 501 -2.25 -20.80 35.32
C ASN A 501 -1.20 -21.92 35.47
N ASN A 502 0.09 -21.64 35.24
CA ASN A 502 1.17 -22.59 35.48
C ASN A 502 2.22 -21.99 36.40
N ASN A 503 2.50 -22.70 37.50
CA ASN A 503 3.57 -22.44 38.47
C ASN A 503 4.97 -22.63 37.87
N ASP A 504 5.21 -22.16 36.65
CA ASP A 504 6.49 -22.30 35.98
C ASP A 504 7.32 -21.04 36.22
N LYS A 505 8.39 -21.20 37.00
CA LYS A 505 9.28 -20.11 37.41
C LYS A 505 10.15 -19.56 36.26
N ASP A 506 10.00 -20.11 35.05
CA ASP A 506 10.76 -19.76 33.84
C ASP A 506 9.84 -19.45 32.64
N ALA A 507 8.65 -18.89 32.87
CA ALA A 507 7.72 -18.55 31.79
C ALA A 507 8.27 -17.44 30.89
N GLU A 508 8.90 -17.83 29.79
CA GLU A 508 9.37 -16.94 28.73
C GLU A 508 8.19 -16.45 27.87
N ASN A 509 7.83 -15.18 28.02
CA ASN A 509 6.84 -14.54 27.16
C ASN A 509 7.52 -14.02 25.91
N TRP A 510 7.01 -14.44 24.76
CA TRP A 510 7.44 -13.96 23.47
C TRP A 510 6.38 -13.04 22.89
N TYR A 511 6.82 -11.95 22.29
CA TYR A 511 6.01 -10.94 21.63
C TYR A 511 6.55 -10.73 20.23
N TYR A 512 5.70 -10.21 19.35
CA TYR A 512 6.12 -9.73 18.04
C TYR A 512 5.61 -8.31 17.84
N LEU A 513 6.53 -7.41 17.50
CA LEU A 513 6.23 -6.03 17.16
C LEU A 513 6.29 -5.92 15.64
N ASN A 514 5.24 -5.41 14.99
CA ASN A 514 5.21 -5.21 13.55
C ASN A 514 6.26 -4.17 13.12
N SER A 515 6.45 -3.99 11.81
CA SER A 515 7.41 -3.01 11.29
C SER A 515 7.09 -1.56 11.69
N ASP A 516 5.82 -1.25 11.97
CA ASP A 516 5.36 0.04 12.51
C ASP A 516 5.48 0.12 14.05
N GLY A 517 6.01 -0.92 14.70
CA GLY A 517 6.17 -1.04 16.15
C GLY A 517 4.92 -1.51 16.90
N SER A 518 3.78 -1.69 16.23
CA SER A 518 2.55 -2.15 16.88
C SER A 518 2.68 -3.60 17.35
N MET A 519 2.25 -3.89 18.59
CA MET A 519 2.27 -5.24 19.14
C MET A 519 1.26 -6.15 18.43
N ARG A 520 1.73 -7.29 17.93
CA ARG A 520 0.90 -8.28 17.25
C ARG A 520 -0.04 -8.98 18.21
N THR A 521 -1.29 -9.14 17.78
CA THR A 521 -2.27 -10.07 18.32
C THR A 521 -2.84 -10.90 17.16
N GLY A 522 -3.37 -12.09 17.44
CA GLY A 522 -3.87 -13.04 16.44
C GLY A 522 -2.77 -13.76 15.65
N TRP A 523 -3.14 -14.30 14.49
CA TRP A 523 -2.25 -15.11 13.64
C TRP A 523 -1.14 -14.29 12.96
N LEU A 524 0.08 -14.82 12.91
CA LEU A 524 1.24 -14.23 12.22
C LEU A 524 1.89 -15.29 11.33
N SER A 525 2.08 -15.00 10.05
CA SER A 525 2.96 -15.78 9.18
C SER A 525 4.34 -15.14 9.16
N TYR A 526 5.35 -15.87 9.63
CA TYR A 526 6.73 -15.42 9.68
C TYR A 526 7.66 -16.57 9.26
N ASP A 527 8.51 -16.32 8.27
CA ASP A 527 9.45 -17.32 7.71
C ASP A 527 8.77 -18.64 7.29
N GLY A 528 7.61 -18.53 6.62
CA GLY A 528 6.83 -19.69 6.16
C GLY A 528 6.17 -20.51 7.27
N LYS A 529 6.21 -20.06 8.52
CA LYS A 529 5.57 -20.69 9.67
C LYS A 529 4.49 -19.78 10.25
N TRP A 530 3.46 -20.39 10.82
CA TRP A 530 2.38 -19.66 11.49
C TRP A 530 2.56 -19.67 13.00
N TYR A 531 2.30 -18.53 13.62
CA TYR A 531 2.29 -18.30 15.06
C TYR A 531 0.96 -17.66 15.44
N PHE A 532 0.55 -17.77 16.70
CA PHE A 532 -0.61 -17.05 17.21
C PHE A 532 -0.24 -16.24 18.45
N PHE A 533 -0.68 -14.99 18.52
CA PHE A 533 -0.48 -14.12 19.67
C PHE A 533 -1.81 -13.86 20.36
N ASN A 534 -1.86 -14.06 21.67
CA ASN A 534 -3.05 -13.82 22.48
C ASN A 534 -3.41 -12.33 22.51
N ALA A 535 -4.59 -11.99 23.03
CA ALA A 535 -5.03 -10.59 23.13
C ALA A 535 -4.09 -9.69 23.97
N ASN A 536 -3.32 -10.28 24.89
CA ASN A 536 -2.29 -9.57 25.68
C ASN A 536 -0.92 -9.53 24.97
N GLY A 537 -0.83 -9.97 23.71
CA GLY A 537 0.39 -9.98 22.90
C GLY A 537 1.34 -11.15 23.14
N THR A 538 1.05 -12.04 24.10
CA THR A 538 1.91 -13.22 24.35
C THR A 538 1.73 -14.27 23.28
N MET A 539 2.83 -14.85 22.80
CA MET A 539 2.83 -15.95 21.84
C MET A 539 2.20 -17.20 22.47
N GLN A 540 1.19 -17.74 21.80
CA GLN A 540 0.45 -18.92 22.22
C GLN A 540 1.26 -20.20 21.98
N ARG A 541 1.16 -21.11 22.94
CA ARG A 541 1.68 -22.48 22.85
C ARG A 541 0.58 -23.46 23.26
N GLY A 542 0.63 -24.67 22.73
CA GLY A 542 -0.34 -25.72 22.97
C GLY A 542 -1.64 -25.54 22.17
N TRP A 543 -2.73 -26.03 22.72
CA TRP A 543 -4.03 -26.06 22.03
C TRP A 543 -4.66 -24.66 21.93
N LEU A 544 -5.15 -24.34 20.74
CA LEU A 544 -5.90 -23.12 20.44
C LEU A 544 -7.25 -23.49 19.79
N ILE A 545 -8.32 -22.80 20.16
CA ILE A 545 -9.59 -22.85 19.45
C ILE A 545 -9.85 -21.46 18.88
N ASP A 546 -10.04 -21.39 17.58
CA ASP A 546 -10.30 -20.15 16.85
C ASP A 546 -11.36 -20.41 15.76
N TYR A 547 -12.44 -19.62 15.76
CA TYR A 547 -13.61 -19.75 14.87
C TYR A 547 -14.05 -21.21 14.58
N ASN A 548 -14.33 -21.99 15.63
CA ASN A 548 -14.76 -23.41 15.58
C ASN A 548 -13.74 -24.41 15.03
N SER A 549 -12.50 -23.99 14.76
CA SER A 549 -11.40 -24.89 14.41
C SER A 549 -10.45 -25.04 15.59
N LYS A 550 -9.82 -26.22 15.72
CA LYS A 550 -8.86 -26.51 16.78
C LYS A 550 -7.46 -26.64 16.18
N TYR A 551 -6.51 -25.90 16.72
CA TYR A 551 -5.13 -25.83 16.28
C TYR A 551 -4.20 -26.26 17.43
N TYR A 552 -2.95 -26.59 17.09
CA TYR A 552 -1.91 -26.81 18.08
C TYR A 552 -0.67 -26.01 17.70
N LEU A 553 -0.22 -25.15 18.61
CA LEU A 553 1.03 -24.39 18.50
C LEU A 553 2.10 -25.18 19.27
N THR A 554 3.20 -25.53 18.62
CA THR A 554 4.29 -26.29 19.25
C THR A 554 5.04 -25.46 20.28
N ASP A 555 6.01 -26.05 20.98
CA ASP A 555 6.76 -25.37 22.05
C ASP A 555 7.58 -24.17 21.53
N ASP A 556 7.98 -24.19 20.26
CA ASP A 556 8.61 -23.05 19.57
C ASP A 556 7.60 -22.02 19.03
N GLY A 557 6.30 -22.22 19.29
CA GLY A 557 5.19 -21.36 18.87
C GLY A 557 4.62 -21.64 17.49
N THR A 558 5.20 -22.58 16.73
CA THR A 558 4.80 -22.80 15.34
C THR A 558 3.54 -23.65 15.22
N MET A 559 2.69 -23.36 14.25
CA MET A 559 1.45 -24.08 14.03
C MET A 559 1.73 -25.48 13.47
N ALA A 560 1.17 -26.49 14.14
CA ALA A 560 1.25 -27.87 13.69
C ALA A 560 0.47 -28.10 12.39
N ILE A 561 1.13 -28.75 11.43
CA ILE A 561 0.53 -29.31 10.22
C ILE A 561 0.83 -30.81 10.12
N GLY A 562 0.00 -31.55 9.39
CA GLY A 562 0.18 -32.99 9.18
C GLY A 562 -0.08 -33.81 10.44
N THR A 563 0.60 -34.95 10.56
CA THR A 563 0.41 -35.85 11.72
C THR A 563 1.40 -35.50 12.84
N LYS A 564 0.90 -35.29 14.06
CA LYS A 564 1.71 -34.97 15.25
C LYS A 564 1.30 -35.81 16.45
N THR A 565 2.27 -36.20 17.27
CA THR A 565 2.03 -36.84 18.57
C THR A 565 2.09 -35.79 19.67
N ILE A 566 0.96 -35.58 20.36
CA ILE A 566 0.82 -34.60 21.44
C ILE A 566 0.39 -35.38 22.70
N ASN A 567 1.21 -35.32 23.76
CA ASN A 567 0.99 -36.06 25.01
C ASN A 567 0.72 -37.57 24.80
N GLY A 568 1.47 -38.21 23.89
CA GLY A 568 1.36 -39.64 23.61
C GLY A 568 0.17 -40.05 22.73
N LYS A 569 -0.65 -39.08 22.26
CA LYS A 569 -1.76 -39.32 21.32
C LYS A 569 -1.48 -38.70 19.96
N GLU A 570 -1.81 -39.42 18.89
CA GLU A 570 -1.67 -38.92 17.52
C GLU A 570 -2.87 -38.04 17.13
N TYR A 571 -2.57 -36.92 16.49
CA TYR A 571 -3.52 -35.95 15.94
C TYR A 571 -3.12 -35.61 14.50
N LYS A 572 -4.13 -35.42 13.63
CA LYS A 572 -3.91 -35.04 12.23
C LYS A 572 -4.45 -33.64 11.98
N PHE A 573 -3.61 -32.79 11.43
CA PHE A 573 -3.91 -31.41 11.06
C PHE A 573 -3.82 -31.27 9.54
N ASN A 574 -4.74 -30.51 8.94
CA ASN A 574 -4.70 -30.23 7.50
C ASN A 574 -3.57 -29.23 7.15
N SER A 575 -3.45 -28.86 5.88
CA SER A 575 -2.44 -27.89 5.41
C SER A 575 -2.59 -26.50 6.03
N ASN A 576 -3.78 -26.17 6.52
CA ASN A 576 -4.10 -24.90 7.19
C ASN A 576 -4.01 -25.03 8.72
N GLY A 577 -3.49 -26.16 9.23
CA GLY A 577 -3.28 -26.41 10.66
C GLY A 577 -4.51 -26.76 11.48
N ALA A 578 -5.70 -26.84 10.88
CA ALA A 578 -6.92 -27.23 11.59
C ALA A 578 -6.94 -28.74 11.84
N LEU A 579 -7.30 -29.13 13.06
CA LEU A 579 -7.44 -30.52 13.49
C LEU A 579 -8.55 -31.21 12.69
N ILE A 580 -8.20 -32.33 12.07
CA ILE A 580 -9.11 -33.24 11.39
C ILE A 580 -9.69 -34.19 12.45
N ILE A 581 -11.01 -34.15 12.62
CA ILE A 581 -11.75 -34.98 13.59
C ILE A 581 -12.06 -36.34 12.98
#